data_AF-A0A9Q0N5B9-F1
#
_entry.id   AF-A0A9Q0N5B9-F1
#
_cell.length_a   1.000
_cell.length_b   1.000
_cell.length_c   1.000
_cell.angle_alpha   90.00
_cell.angle_beta   90.00
_cell.angle_gamma   90.00
#
_symmetry.space_group_name_H-M   'P 1'
#
loop_
_entity.id
_entity.type
_entity.pdbx_description
1 polymer ?
#
loop_
_entity_poly.entity_id
_entity_poly.type
_entity_poly.pdbx_seq_one_letter_code
_entity_poly.pdbx_strand_id
1 'polypeptide(L)'
;ICNGHAISDYEIKDVGVFTKAHCITKGKLFTSIESRRRAIKEGDEILNCYGPNHKLISRAERQELLNQQYSFQCNCSSCSGTDENYLNCHIYLCPCGADVPIFNEKSRWWRNSTKESLPKSIICSSCSRLMKLDWIIRFRQAMEEWDCEFDNVEYSAKIDSGFLKVIVEYENACKFCKGDNNSQKVDMSSIIVKYITQYINLPSFRLTRPIAETYERIRNICMNLLRGYEYEFGRHSLEYLSVVAALMDINAIFGQSSEGFMDLNNFNCLSDRTRTIFLNYNKNHVQKFQK
;
A
#
# COMPACT_ATOMS: atom_id res chain seq x y z
N ILE A 1 -36.82 4.70 4.44
CA ILE A 1 -37.26 3.28 4.49
C ILE A 1 -36.95 2.70 3.11
N CYS A 2 -35.80 2.05 2.96
CA CYS A 2 -35.54 1.20 1.80
C CYS A 2 -35.27 -0.19 2.34
N ASN A 3 -36.11 -1.14 1.92
CA ASN A 3 -36.04 -2.55 2.28
C ASN A 3 -34.73 -3.15 1.73
N GLY A 4 -33.66 -3.04 2.50
CA GLY A 4 -32.60 -4.03 2.44
C GLY A 4 -33.23 -5.36 2.81
N HIS A 5 -33.05 -6.38 1.99
CA HIS A 5 -33.39 -7.74 2.38
C HIS A 5 -32.63 -8.05 3.66
N ALA A 6 -33.33 -7.99 4.80
CA ALA A 6 -32.82 -8.50 6.05
C ALA A 6 -32.53 -9.97 5.80
N ILE A 7 -31.25 -10.35 5.84
CA ILE A 7 -30.90 -11.75 5.97
C ILE A 7 -31.13 -12.07 7.44
N SER A 8 -32.38 -12.38 7.77
CA SER A 8 -32.75 -12.83 9.11
C SER A 8 -32.20 -14.24 9.32
N ASP A 9 -31.65 -14.44 10.52
CA ASP A 9 -31.22 -15.72 11.11
C ASP A 9 -29.76 -16.12 10.81
N TYR A 10 -28.84 -15.57 11.62
CA TYR A 10 -27.50 -16.11 11.80
C TYR A 10 -27.30 -16.52 13.26
N GLU A 11 -26.79 -17.73 13.48
CA GLU A 11 -26.37 -18.21 14.80
C GLU A 11 -24.84 -18.10 14.88
N ILE A 12 -24.32 -17.20 15.72
CA ILE A 12 -22.88 -17.05 15.97
C ILE A 12 -22.49 -17.98 17.12
N LYS A 13 -21.70 -19.02 16.85
CA LYS A 13 -21.09 -19.87 17.87
C LYS A 13 -19.60 -19.53 18.02
N ASP A 14 -19.16 -19.39 19.27
CA ASP A 14 -17.82 -19.04 19.77
C ASP A 14 -17.38 -17.56 19.65
N VAL A 15 -17.36 -16.89 20.82
CA VAL A 15 -16.84 -15.53 21.03
C VAL A 15 -15.51 -15.63 21.79
N GLY A 16 -14.42 -15.79 21.04
CA GLY A 16 -13.04 -15.65 21.53
C GLY A 16 -12.32 -14.51 20.83
N VAL A 17 -11.26 -13.97 21.46
CA VAL A 17 -10.46 -12.80 21.02
C VAL A 17 -9.67 -13.03 19.71
N PHE A 18 -10.00 -14.08 18.96
CA PHE A 18 -9.61 -14.29 17.57
C PHE A 18 -10.88 -14.55 16.75
N THR A 19 -11.31 -13.57 15.96
CA THR A 19 -12.61 -13.55 15.26
C THR A 19 -12.65 -14.51 14.08
N LYS A 20 -13.00 -15.78 14.35
CA LYS A 20 -13.44 -16.73 13.32
C LYS A 20 -14.93 -16.99 13.47
N ALA A 21 -15.77 -16.00 13.13
CA ALA A 21 -17.22 -16.20 13.13
C ALA A 21 -17.60 -17.20 12.01
N HIS A 22 -18.25 -18.30 12.39
CA HIS A 22 -18.78 -19.29 11.45
C HIS A 22 -20.17 -18.82 11.03
N CYS A 23 -20.31 -18.45 9.76
CA CYS A 23 -21.58 -17.99 9.20
C CYS A 23 -22.29 -19.21 8.61
N ILE A 24 -23.38 -19.64 9.24
CA ILE A 24 -24.21 -20.76 8.77
C ILE A 24 -25.46 -20.18 8.11
N THR A 25 -25.55 -20.31 6.78
CA THR A 25 -26.81 -20.11 6.04
C THR A 25 -27.21 -21.43 5.41
N LYS A 26 -28.42 -21.92 5.74
CA LYS A 26 -29.07 -23.09 5.10
C LYS A 26 -28.12 -24.28 4.84
N GLY A 27 -27.38 -24.71 5.86
CA GLY A 27 -26.53 -25.92 5.78
C GLY A 27 -25.23 -25.78 5.00
N LYS A 28 -24.83 -24.58 4.56
CA LYS A 28 -23.48 -24.32 4.03
C LYS A 28 -22.67 -23.52 5.06
N LEU A 29 -21.58 -24.12 5.52
CA LEU A 29 -20.59 -23.48 6.37
C LEU A 29 -19.77 -22.51 5.49
N PHE A 30 -20.00 -21.20 5.60
CA PHE A 30 -19.06 -20.23 5.03
C PHE A 30 -17.94 -20.02 6.04
N THR A 31 -16.73 -20.45 5.68
CA THR A 31 -15.53 -20.26 6.48
C THR A 31 -15.18 -18.77 6.59
N SER A 32 -15.20 -18.30 7.84
CA SER A 32 -14.62 -17.07 8.41
C SER A 32 -15.10 -15.72 7.89
N ILE A 33 -15.93 -15.05 8.69
CA ILE A 33 -16.02 -13.59 8.70
C ILE A 33 -14.95 -13.08 9.66
N GLU A 34 -13.85 -12.56 9.12
CA GLU A 34 -12.74 -12.00 9.91
C GLU A 34 -12.96 -10.48 10.07
N SER A 35 -13.79 -10.08 11.04
CA SER A 35 -13.85 -8.69 11.48
C SER A 35 -12.75 -8.45 12.52
N ARG A 36 -11.67 -7.79 12.11
CA ARG A 36 -10.54 -7.45 13.01
C ARG A 36 -10.65 -6.11 13.70
N ARG A 37 -11.61 -5.25 13.33
CA ARG A 37 -11.66 -3.88 13.87
C ARG A 37 -12.46 -3.76 15.16
N ARG A 38 -13.37 -4.70 15.44
CA ARG A 38 -14.12 -4.77 16.69
C ARG A 38 -14.69 -6.17 16.92
N ALA A 39 -14.88 -6.52 18.19
CA ALA A 39 -15.70 -7.66 18.55
C ALA A 39 -17.13 -7.47 17.99
N ILE A 40 -17.65 -8.52 17.36
CA ILE A 40 -19.03 -8.58 16.87
C ILE A 40 -19.85 -9.21 17.99
N LYS A 41 -20.91 -8.52 18.43
CA LYS A 41 -21.87 -9.05 19.40
C LYS A 41 -23.03 -9.72 18.69
N GLU A 42 -23.74 -10.60 19.38
CA GLU A 42 -25.00 -11.15 18.88
C GLU A 42 -25.98 -10.01 18.56
N GLY A 43 -26.64 -10.11 17.41
CA GLY A 43 -27.55 -9.07 16.89
C GLY A 43 -26.85 -7.91 16.17
N ASP A 44 -25.51 -7.86 16.13
CA ASP A 44 -24.81 -6.84 15.35
C ASP A 44 -25.02 -7.04 13.85
N GLU A 45 -25.24 -5.93 13.13
CA GLU A 45 -25.21 -5.92 11.68
C GLU A 45 -23.78 -6.15 11.16
N ILE A 46 -23.64 -7.12 10.25
CA ILE A 46 -22.38 -7.42 9.59
C ILE A 46 -22.29 -6.57 8.32
N LEU A 47 -21.40 -5.58 8.36
CA LEU A 47 -21.16 -4.67 7.24
C LEU A 47 -19.84 -5.01 6.54
N ASN A 48 -19.82 -4.90 5.22
CA ASN A 48 -18.61 -4.97 4.41
C ASN A 48 -18.34 -3.64 3.70
N CYS A 49 -17.07 -3.37 3.37
CA CYS A 49 -16.70 -2.21 2.56
C CYS A 49 -16.71 -2.61 1.08
N TYR A 50 -17.68 -2.09 0.33
CA TYR A 50 -17.86 -2.37 -1.10
C TYR A 50 -17.03 -1.48 -2.04
N GLY A 51 -16.28 -0.54 -1.49
CA GLY A 51 -15.50 0.44 -2.25
C GLY A 51 -14.13 0.71 -1.63
N PRO A 52 -13.35 1.63 -2.24
CA PRO A 52 -12.01 1.93 -1.75
C PRO A 52 -12.05 2.54 -0.34
N ASN A 53 -11.03 2.21 0.46
CA ASN A 53 -10.91 2.63 1.85
C ASN A 53 -10.94 4.17 1.97
N HIS A 54 -11.64 4.70 2.98
CA HIS A 54 -11.77 6.14 3.25
C HIS A 54 -10.45 6.88 3.52
N LYS A 55 -9.35 6.14 3.73
CA LYS A 55 -7.98 6.68 3.81
C LYS A 55 -7.38 6.96 2.43
N LEU A 56 -7.81 6.22 1.40
CA LEU A 56 -7.24 6.23 0.06
C LEU A 56 -7.90 7.25 -0.85
N ILE A 57 -9.22 7.42 -0.70
CA ILE A 57 -10.02 8.25 -1.59
C ILE A 57 -10.91 9.21 -0.83
N SER A 58 -11.24 10.36 -1.42
CA SER A 58 -12.08 11.40 -0.80
C SER A 58 -13.53 10.93 -0.62
N ARG A 59 -14.27 11.56 0.29
CA ARG A 59 -15.71 11.30 0.50
C ARG A 59 -16.50 11.51 -0.78
N ALA A 60 -16.20 12.59 -1.51
CA ALA A 60 -16.87 12.90 -2.76
C ALA A 60 -16.69 11.74 -3.77
N GLU A 61 -15.46 11.28 -3.95
CA GLU A 61 -15.14 10.16 -4.83
C GLU A 61 -15.76 8.83 -4.34
N ARG A 62 -15.78 8.57 -3.02
CA ARG A 62 -16.48 7.41 -2.44
C ARG A 62 -17.96 7.41 -2.81
N GLN A 63 -18.63 8.55 -2.61
CA GLN A 63 -20.07 8.67 -2.89
C GLN A 63 -20.35 8.52 -4.38
N GLU A 64 -19.52 9.13 -5.22
CA GLU A 64 -19.64 9.00 -6.68
C GLU A 64 -19.52 7.54 -7.11
N LEU A 65 -18.46 6.83 -6.70
CA LEU A 65 -18.22 5.43 -7.07
C LEU A 65 -19.34 4.50 -6.57
N LEU A 66 -19.78 4.67 -5.32
CA LEU A 66 -20.85 3.86 -4.74
C LEU A 66 -22.19 4.12 -5.43
N ASN A 67 -22.49 5.37 -5.78
CA ASN A 67 -23.71 5.71 -6.51
C ASN A 67 -23.66 5.20 -7.95
N GLN A 68 -22.52 5.30 -8.63
CA GLN A 68 -22.35 4.78 -10.00
C GLN A 68 -22.50 3.26 -10.06
N GLN A 69 -21.88 2.53 -9.13
CA GLN A 69 -21.83 1.06 -9.19
C GLN A 69 -23.05 0.38 -8.53
N TYR A 70 -23.56 0.96 -7.44
CA TYR A 70 -24.58 0.33 -6.60
C TYR A 70 -25.81 1.21 -6.38
N SER A 71 -25.85 2.42 -6.96
CA SER A 71 -27.00 3.33 -6.93
C SER A 71 -27.50 3.67 -5.52
N PHE A 72 -26.57 3.89 -4.58
CA PHE A 72 -26.90 4.38 -3.23
C PHE A 72 -25.90 5.43 -2.74
N GLN A 73 -26.35 6.23 -1.76
CA GLN A 73 -25.50 7.15 -1.00
C GLN A 73 -25.13 6.54 0.35
N CYS A 74 -23.84 6.51 0.66
CA CYS A 74 -23.32 5.89 1.87
C CYS A 74 -23.44 6.81 3.09
N ASN A 75 -24.03 6.30 4.18
CA ASN A 75 -24.20 7.03 5.44
C ASN A 75 -23.39 6.40 6.59
N CYS A 76 -22.30 5.67 6.28
CA CYS A 76 -21.42 5.14 7.33
C CYS A 76 -20.72 6.29 8.07
N SER A 77 -20.17 6.03 9.27
CA SER A 77 -19.48 7.05 10.07
C SER A 77 -18.37 7.79 9.30
N SER A 78 -17.62 7.09 8.44
CA SER A 78 -16.60 7.71 7.58
C SER A 78 -17.16 8.57 6.44
N CYS A 79 -18.42 8.39 6.06
CA CYS A 79 -19.11 9.20 5.06
C CYS A 79 -20.02 10.28 5.67
N SER A 80 -20.32 10.18 6.96
CA SER A 80 -21.02 11.22 7.73
C SER A 80 -20.06 12.27 8.32
N GLY A 81 -18.78 11.94 8.48
CA GLY A 81 -17.74 12.84 9.01
C GLY A 81 -16.98 13.66 7.95
N THR A 82 -15.86 14.24 8.38
CA THR A 82 -14.88 14.96 7.57
C THR A 82 -13.89 13.99 6.90
N ASP A 83 -13.22 14.43 5.84
CA ASP A 83 -12.15 13.66 5.17
C ASP A 83 -10.80 13.74 5.89
N GLU A 84 -10.77 13.92 7.22
CA GLU A 84 -9.54 14.06 8.00
C GLU A 84 -8.55 12.91 7.76
N ASN A 85 -9.04 11.65 7.76
CA ASN A 85 -8.19 10.49 7.51
C ASN A 85 -7.56 10.48 6.11
N TYR A 86 -8.30 10.95 5.10
CA TYR A 86 -7.80 11.12 3.74
C TYR A 86 -6.78 12.26 3.69
N LEU A 87 -7.13 13.42 4.24
CA LEU A 87 -6.26 14.60 4.28
C LEU A 87 -4.94 14.33 4.99
N ASN A 88 -4.96 13.57 6.10
CA ASN A 88 -3.77 13.16 6.84
C ASN A 88 -2.78 12.34 5.99
N CYS A 89 -3.26 11.66 4.95
CA CYS A 89 -2.41 10.93 3.99
C CYS A 89 -1.94 11.81 2.83
N HIS A 90 -2.43 13.05 2.70
CA HIS A 90 -2.14 13.96 1.58
C HIS A 90 -1.50 15.28 2.06
N ILE A 91 -0.75 15.23 3.16
CA ILE A 91 -0.02 16.37 3.71
C ILE A 91 1.40 16.44 3.16
N TYR A 92 1.79 17.63 2.70
CA TYR A 92 3.14 17.95 2.27
C TYR A 92 3.80 18.93 3.25
N LEU A 93 5.11 18.85 3.40
CA LEU A 93 5.90 19.69 4.29
C LEU A 93 6.45 20.89 3.51
N CYS A 94 6.04 22.08 3.93
CA CYS A 94 6.68 23.30 3.50
C CYS A 94 8.06 23.43 4.18
N PRO A 95 9.09 23.99 3.52
CA PRO A 95 10.37 24.24 4.18
C PRO A 95 10.29 25.22 5.37
N CYS A 96 9.18 25.92 5.56
CA CYS A 96 8.93 26.70 6.79
C CYS A 96 8.42 25.84 7.97
N GLY A 97 8.25 24.53 7.78
CA GLY A 97 7.73 23.58 8.77
C GLY A 97 6.21 23.42 8.77
N ALA A 98 5.48 24.18 7.94
CA ALA A 98 4.02 24.10 7.89
C ALA A 98 3.53 22.88 7.09
N ASP A 99 2.40 22.34 7.53
CA ASP A 99 1.63 21.32 6.80
C ASP A 99 0.85 21.97 5.66
N VAL A 100 1.01 21.42 4.45
CA VAL A 100 0.32 21.85 3.25
C VAL A 100 -0.53 20.68 2.76
N PRO A 101 -1.81 20.58 3.18
CA PRO A 101 -2.70 19.55 2.68
C PRO A 101 -3.03 19.83 1.20
N ILE A 102 -2.92 18.81 0.36
CA ILE A 102 -3.45 18.88 -1.00
C ILE A 102 -4.78 18.15 -1.01
N PHE A 103 -5.86 18.91 -1.20
CA PHE A 103 -7.15 18.33 -1.53
C PHE A 103 -7.26 18.23 -3.04
N ASN A 104 -7.34 17.00 -3.55
CA ASN A 104 -7.74 16.75 -4.92
C ASN A 104 -9.02 15.90 -4.89
N GLU A 105 -9.97 16.26 -5.75
CA GLU A 105 -11.23 15.52 -5.91
C GLU A 105 -10.98 14.09 -6.39
N LYS A 106 -9.90 13.89 -7.16
CA LYS A 106 -9.48 12.57 -7.66
C LYS A 106 -8.28 12.04 -6.89
N SER A 107 -8.42 10.83 -6.39
CA SER A 107 -7.35 10.08 -5.76
C SER A 107 -6.21 9.80 -6.72
N ARG A 108 -5.00 9.70 -6.16
CA ARG A 108 -3.76 9.52 -6.95
C ARG A 108 -3.64 10.52 -8.08
N TRP A 109 -4.01 11.78 -7.80
CA TRP A 109 -4.03 12.88 -8.78
C TRP A 109 -2.76 12.93 -9.65
N TRP A 110 -1.60 12.69 -9.04
CA TRP A 110 -0.31 12.71 -9.72
C TRP A 110 -0.11 11.60 -10.77
N ARG A 111 -0.79 10.45 -10.63
CA ARG A 111 -0.76 9.35 -11.61
C ARG A 111 -1.66 9.64 -12.80
N ASN A 112 -2.85 10.16 -12.53
CA ASN A 112 -3.90 10.30 -13.53
C ASN A 112 -3.84 11.63 -14.29
N SER A 113 -3.00 12.57 -13.85
CA SER A 113 -2.74 13.81 -14.58
C SER A 113 -1.82 13.58 -15.79
N THR A 114 -2.11 14.26 -16.89
CA THR A 114 -1.15 14.47 -17.98
C THR A 114 0.00 15.39 -17.53
N LYS A 115 1.11 15.45 -18.27
CA LYS A 115 2.25 16.35 -17.95
C LYS A 115 1.78 17.82 -17.88
N GLU A 116 0.75 18.19 -18.62
CA GLU A 116 0.17 19.53 -18.70
C GLU A 116 -0.81 19.85 -17.56
N SER A 117 -1.48 18.84 -17.00
CA SER A 117 -2.48 19.00 -15.93
C SER A 117 -1.93 18.78 -14.52
N LEU A 118 -0.68 18.36 -14.39
CA LEU A 118 0.01 18.26 -13.11
C LEU A 118 0.23 19.67 -12.53
N PRO A 119 -0.21 19.96 -11.28
CA PRO A 119 0.20 21.18 -10.61
C PRO A 119 1.72 21.21 -10.48
N LYS A 120 2.36 22.18 -11.14
CA LYS A 120 3.81 22.40 -11.07
C LYS A 120 4.25 22.94 -9.71
N SER A 121 3.30 23.48 -8.95
CA SER A 121 3.57 24.08 -7.65
C SER A 121 2.33 24.14 -6.77
N ILE A 122 2.56 24.17 -5.46
CA ILE A 122 1.54 24.47 -4.43
C ILE A 122 1.99 25.67 -3.60
N ILE A 123 1.06 26.45 -3.08
CA ILE A 123 1.35 27.61 -2.24
C ILE A 123 1.10 27.22 -0.78
N CYS A 124 2.09 27.43 0.07
CA CYS A 124 1.93 27.25 1.51
C CYS A 124 1.02 28.35 2.09
N SER A 125 -0.08 27.98 2.74
CA SER A 125 -1.00 28.93 3.35
C SER A 125 -0.40 29.70 4.53
N SER A 126 0.63 29.14 5.19
CA SER A 126 1.25 29.78 6.37
C SER A 126 2.32 30.81 6.02
N CYS A 127 3.13 30.60 4.98
CA CYS A 127 4.23 31.51 4.61
C CYS A 127 4.16 32.03 3.18
N SER A 128 3.09 31.72 2.45
CA SER A 128 2.85 32.10 1.04
C SER A 128 3.94 31.64 0.06
N ARG A 129 4.84 30.73 0.48
CA ARG A 129 5.92 30.22 -0.36
C ARG A 129 5.36 29.31 -1.43
N LEU A 130 5.81 29.54 -2.67
CA LEU A 130 5.60 28.64 -3.79
C LEU A 130 6.52 27.41 -3.67
N MET A 131 5.93 26.24 -3.45
CA MET A 131 6.64 24.96 -3.40
C MET A 131 6.55 24.30 -4.78
N LYS A 132 7.69 24.11 -5.44
CA LYS A 132 7.75 23.43 -6.73
C LYS A 132 7.57 21.92 -6.56
N LEU A 133 6.79 21.32 -7.45
CA LEU A 133 6.52 19.88 -7.50
C LEU A 133 7.22 19.18 -8.67
N ASP A 134 8.31 19.78 -9.18
CA ASP A 134 9.08 19.26 -10.32
C ASP A 134 9.59 17.82 -10.10
N TRP A 135 9.75 17.39 -8.84
CA TRP A 135 10.14 16.03 -8.49
C TRP A 135 9.13 14.98 -8.96
N ILE A 136 7.83 15.30 -9.09
CA ILE A 136 6.82 14.39 -9.65
C ILE A 136 7.13 14.11 -11.12
N ILE A 137 7.44 15.18 -11.87
CA ILE A 137 7.75 15.10 -13.29
C ILE A 137 9.04 14.30 -13.49
N ARG A 138 10.08 14.60 -12.70
CA ARG A 138 11.37 13.88 -12.76
C ARG A 138 11.22 12.41 -12.35
N PHE A 139 10.42 12.10 -11.34
CA PHE A 139 10.14 10.72 -10.96
C PHE A 139 9.47 9.95 -12.10
N ARG A 140 8.43 10.53 -12.73
CA ARG A 140 7.75 9.90 -13.87
C ARG A 140 8.68 9.70 -15.05
N GLN A 141 9.50 10.70 -15.37
CA GLN A 141 10.50 10.58 -16.42
C GLN A 141 11.53 9.49 -16.11
N ALA A 142 12.02 9.41 -14.87
CA ALA A 142 12.93 8.35 -14.45
C ALA A 142 12.30 6.96 -14.57
N MET A 143 11.01 6.82 -14.27
CA MET A 143 10.26 5.57 -14.47
C MET A 143 10.10 5.23 -15.96
N GLU A 144 9.76 6.21 -16.81
CA GLU A 144 9.64 6.04 -18.27
C GLU A 144 10.99 5.60 -18.88
N GLU A 145 12.09 6.25 -18.48
CA GLU A 145 13.45 5.91 -18.90
C GLU A 145 13.83 4.49 -18.45
N TRP A 146 13.50 4.12 -17.21
CA TRP A 146 13.79 2.80 -16.67
C TRP A 146 13.02 1.69 -17.39
N ASP A 147 11.74 1.91 -17.72
CA ASP A 147 10.89 0.96 -18.44
C ASP A 147 11.44 0.68 -19.85
N CYS A 148 11.85 1.73 -20.57
CA CYS A 148 12.37 1.62 -21.95
C CYS A 148 13.76 0.95 -22.04
N GLU A 149 14.53 0.93 -20.96
CA GLU A 149 15.87 0.34 -20.94
C GLU A 149 15.84 -1.20 -20.94
N PHE A 150 14.69 -1.83 -20.68
CA PHE A 150 14.56 -3.30 -20.61
C PHE A 150 14.23 -3.99 -21.93
N ASP A 151 13.70 -3.29 -22.93
CA ASP A 151 13.41 -3.88 -24.24
C ASP A 151 14.68 -4.24 -25.03
N ASN A 152 15.85 -3.79 -24.57
CA ASN A 152 17.14 -4.06 -25.19
C ASN A 152 18.03 -4.89 -24.23
N VAL A 153 18.21 -6.18 -24.55
CA VAL A 153 18.90 -7.19 -23.72
C VAL A 153 20.39 -6.89 -23.48
N GLU A 154 20.97 -5.93 -24.17
CA GLU A 154 22.33 -5.44 -23.90
C GLU A 154 22.30 -4.19 -23.00
N TYR A 155 23.02 -4.28 -21.86
CA TYR A 155 23.44 -3.23 -20.91
C TYR A 155 22.81 -3.28 -19.50
N SER A 156 23.44 -4.06 -18.61
CA SER A 156 23.26 -3.97 -17.15
C SER A 156 23.59 -2.58 -16.58
N ALA A 157 24.53 -1.85 -17.19
CA ALA A 157 24.96 -0.53 -16.71
C ALA A 157 23.90 0.59 -16.90
N LYS A 158 23.03 0.46 -17.91
CA LYS A 158 21.94 1.42 -18.15
C LYS A 158 20.82 1.24 -17.12
N ILE A 159 20.40 -0.01 -16.93
CA ILE A 159 19.41 -0.45 -15.92
C ILE A 159 19.75 0.10 -14.53
N ASP A 160 21.02 0.00 -14.12
CA ASP A 160 21.48 0.55 -12.83
C ASP A 160 21.32 2.07 -12.73
N SER A 161 21.53 2.79 -13.83
CA SER A 161 21.43 4.25 -13.87
C SER A 161 19.99 4.76 -13.82
N GLY A 162 19.07 4.13 -14.58
CA GLY A 162 17.64 4.43 -14.56
C GLY A 162 17.03 4.15 -13.19
N PHE A 163 17.32 2.98 -12.64
CA PHE A 163 16.85 2.57 -11.32
C PHE A 163 17.29 3.54 -10.21
N LEU A 164 18.55 3.94 -10.19
CA LEU A 164 19.06 4.87 -9.18
C LEU A 164 18.46 6.26 -9.30
N LYS A 165 18.15 6.73 -10.52
CA LYS A 165 17.40 7.99 -10.72
C LYS A 165 16.02 7.89 -10.07
N VAL A 166 15.31 6.77 -10.25
CA VAL A 166 14.00 6.53 -9.63
C VAL A 166 14.09 6.59 -8.11
N ILE A 167 15.07 5.91 -7.51
CA ILE A 167 15.30 5.95 -6.05
C ILE A 167 15.58 7.37 -5.56
N VAL A 168 16.47 8.11 -6.23
CA VAL A 168 16.83 9.48 -5.84
C VAL A 168 15.62 10.40 -5.90
N GLU A 169 14.78 10.30 -6.93
CA GLU A 169 13.57 11.12 -7.02
C GLU A 169 12.50 10.70 -5.99
N TYR A 170 12.42 9.41 -5.64
CA TYR A 170 11.62 8.95 -4.51
C TYR A 170 12.10 9.54 -3.17
N GLU A 171 13.41 9.50 -2.90
CA GLU A 171 13.99 10.08 -1.68
C GLU A 171 13.74 11.59 -1.61
N ASN A 172 13.82 12.29 -2.75
CA ASN A 172 13.48 13.70 -2.84
C ASN A 172 12.00 13.94 -2.54
N ALA A 173 11.08 13.15 -3.11
CA ALA A 173 9.66 13.21 -2.79
C ALA A 173 9.40 12.99 -1.31
N CYS A 174 10.14 12.07 -0.67
CA CYS A 174 9.98 11.75 0.73
C CYS A 174 10.28 12.91 1.68
N LYS A 175 11.16 13.84 1.29
CA LYS A 175 11.44 15.07 2.05
C LYS A 175 10.25 16.03 2.08
N PHE A 176 9.39 15.97 1.05
CA PHE A 176 8.21 16.83 0.93
C PHE A 176 6.94 16.16 1.45
N CYS A 177 6.86 14.84 1.53
CA CYS A 177 5.65 14.16 1.93
C CYS A 177 5.67 13.88 3.45
N LYS A 178 4.65 14.30 4.20
CA LYS A 178 4.61 14.16 5.67
C LYS A 178 4.25 12.74 6.09
N GLY A 179 5.00 12.18 7.04
CA GLY A 179 4.72 10.87 7.62
C GLY A 179 5.01 9.70 6.66
N ASP A 180 4.88 8.49 7.17
CA ASP A 180 5.14 7.25 6.41
C ASP A 180 3.91 6.77 5.63
N ASN A 181 2.71 7.17 6.08
CA ASN A 181 1.42 6.85 5.47
C ASN A 181 0.97 7.88 4.43
N ASN A 182 1.87 8.74 3.94
CA ASN A 182 1.52 9.65 2.87
C ASN A 182 1.21 8.86 1.60
N SER A 183 0.03 9.07 1.02
CA SER A 183 -0.47 8.30 -0.11
C SER A 183 0.49 8.35 -1.31
N GLN A 184 1.11 9.50 -1.59
CA GLN A 184 2.10 9.63 -2.66
C GLN A 184 3.32 8.74 -2.39
N LYS A 185 3.87 8.77 -1.17
CA LYS A 185 5.02 7.92 -0.80
C LYS A 185 4.68 6.45 -0.97
N VAL A 186 3.54 6.02 -0.41
CA VAL A 186 3.06 4.63 -0.49
C VAL A 186 2.90 4.21 -1.94
N ASP A 187 2.29 5.06 -2.76
CA ASP A 187 1.96 4.78 -4.14
C ASP A 187 3.20 4.77 -5.05
N MET A 188 4.20 5.62 -4.79
CA MET A 188 5.51 5.56 -5.45
C MET A 188 6.30 4.32 -5.01
N SER A 189 6.37 4.04 -3.70
CA SER A 189 7.02 2.83 -3.19
C SER A 189 6.43 1.57 -3.79
N SER A 190 5.10 1.49 -3.90
CA SER A 190 4.39 0.36 -4.52
C SER A 190 4.84 0.11 -5.96
N ILE A 191 4.96 1.19 -6.75
CA ILE A 191 5.49 1.11 -8.12
C ILE A 191 6.93 0.56 -8.09
N ILE A 192 7.81 1.17 -7.30
CA ILE A 192 9.22 0.78 -7.26
C ILE A 192 9.38 -0.69 -6.86
N VAL A 193 8.69 -1.12 -5.79
CA VAL A 193 8.76 -2.52 -5.32
C VAL A 193 8.23 -3.47 -6.38
N LYS A 194 7.09 -3.16 -7.02
CA LYS A 194 6.55 -3.98 -8.12
C LYS A 194 7.59 -4.15 -9.23
N TYR A 195 8.19 -3.05 -9.70
CA TYR A 195 9.21 -3.11 -10.72
C TYR A 195 10.41 -3.93 -10.26
N ILE A 196 10.99 -3.66 -9.08
CA ILE A 196 12.12 -4.43 -8.55
C ILE A 196 11.80 -5.93 -8.56
N THR A 197 10.65 -6.35 -8.03
CA THR A 197 10.28 -7.77 -7.97
C THR A 197 10.14 -8.44 -9.33
N GLN A 198 9.77 -7.70 -10.37
CA GLN A 198 9.69 -8.23 -11.74
C GLN A 198 11.07 -8.51 -12.34
N TYR A 199 12.07 -7.71 -11.97
CA TYR A 199 13.40 -7.78 -12.60
C TYR A 199 14.47 -8.44 -11.73
N ILE A 200 14.25 -8.57 -10.43
CA ILE A 200 15.28 -9.04 -9.48
C ILE A 200 15.77 -10.47 -9.78
N ASN A 201 14.95 -11.28 -10.45
CA ASN A 201 15.27 -12.65 -10.86
C ASN A 201 15.90 -12.76 -12.25
N LEU A 202 16.08 -11.66 -12.99
CA LEU A 202 16.69 -11.71 -14.31
C LEU A 202 18.20 -11.96 -14.19
N PRO A 203 18.79 -12.85 -15.01
CA PRO A 203 20.23 -13.08 -15.02
C PRO A 203 21.07 -11.81 -15.29
N SER A 204 20.48 -10.85 -16.00
CA SER A 204 21.04 -9.54 -16.31
C SER A 204 20.95 -8.54 -15.16
N PHE A 205 20.12 -8.80 -14.15
CA PHE A 205 20.01 -7.99 -12.94
C PHE A 205 21.21 -8.26 -12.04
N ARG A 206 22.34 -7.66 -12.40
CA ARG A 206 23.54 -7.59 -11.58
C ARG A 206 23.78 -6.15 -11.23
N LEU A 207 23.45 -5.77 -10.00
CA LEU A 207 23.78 -4.45 -9.47
C LEU A 207 25.31 -4.30 -9.51
N THR A 208 25.80 -3.39 -10.34
CA THR A 208 27.24 -3.14 -10.54
C THR A 208 27.82 -2.23 -9.45
N ARG A 209 26.97 -1.61 -8.62
CA ARG A 209 27.33 -0.65 -7.55
C ARG A 209 27.45 -1.33 -6.18
N PRO A 210 27.95 -0.64 -5.12
CA PRO A 210 28.11 -1.26 -3.81
C PRO A 210 26.78 -1.83 -3.32
N ILE A 211 26.71 -3.17 -3.33
CA ILE A 211 25.54 -3.99 -3.04
C ILE A 211 24.84 -3.53 -1.75
N ALA A 212 25.63 -3.09 -0.75
CA ALA A 212 25.12 -2.64 0.55
C ALA A 212 24.33 -1.31 0.50
N GLU A 213 24.78 -0.29 -0.23
CA GLU A 213 24.07 1.00 -0.26
C GLU A 213 22.74 0.86 -1.01
N THR A 214 22.78 0.19 -2.17
CA THR A 214 21.57 -0.05 -2.96
C THR A 214 20.57 -0.90 -2.19
N TYR A 215 21.04 -1.94 -1.47
CA TYR A 215 20.20 -2.74 -0.59
C TYR A 215 19.48 -1.88 0.45
N GLU A 216 20.20 -1.04 1.20
CA GLU A 216 19.59 -0.25 2.27
C GLU A 216 18.55 0.74 1.72
N ARG A 217 18.78 1.32 0.54
CA ARG A 217 17.78 2.17 -0.12
C ARG A 217 16.52 1.40 -0.49
N ILE A 218 16.67 0.23 -1.12
CA ILE A 218 15.53 -0.65 -1.48
C ILE A 218 14.78 -1.10 -0.22
N ARG A 219 15.51 -1.52 0.80
CA ARG A 219 14.96 -1.94 2.08
C ARG A 219 14.13 -0.81 2.69
N ASN A 220 14.65 0.41 2.73
CA ASN A 220 13.92 1.58 3.24
C ASN A 220 12.64 1.85 2.46
N ILE A 221 12.65 1.72 1.13
CA ILE A 221 11.45 1.83 0.29
C ILE A 221 10.41 0.78 0.66
N CYS A 222 10.83 -0.48 0.83
CA CYS A 222 9.96 -1.58 1.24
C CYS A 222 9.38 -1.36 2.64
N MET A 223 10.20 -0.89 3.59
CA MET A 223 9.76 -0.60 4.96
C MET A 223 8.74 0.54 5.00
N ASN A 224 8.95 1.60 4.21
CA ASN A 224 7.97 2.69 4.06
C ASN A 224 6.66 2.17 3.48
N LEU A 225 6.73 1.30 2.47
CA LEU A 225 5.54 0.68 1.88
C LEU A 225 4.79 -0.20 2.88
N LEU A 226 5.51 -1.01 3.68
CA LEU A 226 4.92 -1.83 4.73
C LEU A 226 4.17 -0.98 5.76
N ARG A 227 4.76 0.13 6.23
CA ARG A 227 4.09 1.05 7.16
C ARG A 227 2.86 1.71 6.54
N GLY A 228 2.95 2.09 5.27
CA GLY A 228 1.82 2.59 4.49
C GLY A 228 0.67 1.58 4.41
N TYR A 229 0.96 0.36 3.97
CA TYR A 229 -0.03 -0.70 3.84
C TYR A 229 -0.57 -1.21 5.17
N GLU A 230 0.24 -1.23 6.23
CA GLU A 230 -0.24 -1.49 7.58
C GLU A 230 -1.26 -0.43 8.00
N TYR A 231 -0.98 0.85 7.72
CA TYR A 231 -1.92 1.92 8.03
C TYR A 231 -3.19 1.83 7.18
N GLU A 232 -3.07 1.59 5.87
CA GLU A 232 -4.19 1.58 4.93
C GLU A 232 -5.05 0.32 5.08
N PHE A 233 -4.42 -0.85 5.09
CA PHE A 233 -5.06 -2.16 4.97
C PHE A 233 -4.87 -3.07 6.19
N GLY A 234 -3.81 -2.86 6.97
CA GLY A 234 -3.44 -3.69 8.12
C GLY A 234 -2.40 -4.77 7.79
N ARG A 235 -1.70 -5.28 8.81
CA ARG A 235 -0.58 -6.26 8.67
C ARG A 235 -0.97 -7.61 8.07
N HIS A 236 -2.25 -7.88 7.95
CA HIS A 236 -2.79 -9.15 7.45
C HIS A 236 -3.42 -9.00 6.07
N SER A 237 -3.34 -7.81 5.47
CA SER A 237 -3.83 -7.60 4.12
C SER A 237 -2.91 -8.27 3.09
N LEU A 238 -3.46 -8.64 1.94
CA LEU A 238 -2.66 -9.21 0.86
C LEU A 238 -1.63 -8.18 0.34
N GLU A 239 -1.97 -6.89 0.34
CA GLU A 239 -1.06 -5.81 0.01
C GLU A 239 0.16 -5.82 0.93
N TYR A 240 -0.04 -5.84 2.26
CA TYR A 240 1.06 -5.90 3.22
C TYR A 240 1.90 -7.16 3.04
N LEU A 241 1.25 -8.34 2.97
CA LEU A 241 1.94 -9.62 2.84
C LEU A 241 2.72 -9.75 1.53
N SER A 242 2.25 -9.14 0.44
CA SER A 242 2.96 -9.11 -0.85
C SER A 242 4.29 -8.37 -0.75
N VAL A 243 4.34 -7.31 0.06
CA VAL A 243 5.56 -6.53 0.27
C VAL A 243 6.51 -7.25 1.22
N VAL A 244 5.99 -7.97 2.22
CA VAL A 244 6.82 -8.86 3.05
C VAL A 244 7.49 -9.92 2.17
N ALA A 245 6.74 -10.55 1.27
CA ALA A 245 7.27 -11.52 0.32
C ALA A 245 8.38 -10.91 -0.56
N ALA A 246 8.11 -9.75 -1.17
CA ALA A 246 9.08 -9.02 -1.98
C ALA A 246 10.37 -8.70 -1.22
N LEU A 247 10.25 -8.23 0.03
CA LEU A 247 11.40 -7.91 0.87
C LEU A 247 12.21 -9.17 1.19
N MET A 248 11.59 -10.33 1.37
CA MET A 248 12.30 -11.59 1.58
C MET A 248 13.12 -12.00 0.36
N ASP A 249 12.54 -11.89 -0.84
CA ASP A 249 13.27 -12.13 -2.10
C ASP A 249 14.47 -11.18 -2.23
N ILE A 250 14.26 -9.89 -1.92
CA ILE A 250 15.34 -8.90 -1.89
C ILE A 250 16.42 -9.31 -0.88
N ASN A 251 16.08 -9.65 0.36
CA ASN A 251 17.10 -10.06 1.33
C ASN A 251 17.86 -11.31 0.89
N ALA A 252 17.18 -12.28 0.29
CA ALA A 252 17.81 -13.49 -0.22
C ALA A 252 18.88 -13.17 -1.27
N ILE A 253 18.56 -12.30 -2.22
CA ILE A 253 19.44 -11.92 -3.32
C ILE A 253 20.66 -11.13 -2.83
N PHE A 254 20.47 -10.31 -1.80
CA PHE A 254 21.54 -9.52 -1.21
C PHE A 254 22.27 -10.24 -0.04
N GLY A 255 21.94 -11.50 0.24
CA GLY A 255 22.54 -12.28 1.32
C GLY A 255 22.25 -11.76 2.73
N GLN A 256 21.16 -11.02 2.91
CA GLN A 256 20.79 -10.35 4.16
C GLN A 256 19.87 -11.22 5.01
N SER A 257 19.97 -11.08 6.33
CA SER A 257 19.05 -11.73 7.26
C SER A 257 17.68 -11.07 7.20
N SER A 258 16.62 -11.85 7.39
CA SER A 258 15.27 -11.30 7.53
C SER A 258 14.83 -11.06 8.99
N GLU A 259 15.78 -11.13 9.93
CA GLU A 259 15.54 -11.02 11.37
C GLU A 259 14.92 -9.67 11.75
N GLY A 260 13.87 -9.72 12.59
CA GLY A 260 13.26 -8.55 13.22
C GLY A 260 12.02 -7.95 12.54
N PHE A 261 11.59 -8.44 11.37
CA PHE A 261 10.37 -7.92 10.70
C PHE A 261 9.33 -8.98 10.32
N MET A 262 9.66 -10.27 10.46
CA MET A 262 8.70 -11.35 10.28
C MET A 262 8.09 -11.77 11.61
N ASP A 263 6.85 -11.31 11.85
CA ASP A 263 5.94 -12.04 12.71
C ASP A 263 5.21 -13.07 11.84
N LEU A 264 5.54 -14.36 12.00
CA LEU A 264 4.90 -15.44 11.24
C LEU A 264 3.37 -15.48 11.47
N ASN A 265 2.89 -14.91 12.58
CA ASN A 265 1.46 -14.77 12.84
C ASN A 265 0.77 -13.84 11.84
N ASN A 266 1.51 -12.98 11.13
CA ASN A 266 0.96 -12.15 10.06
C ASN A 266 0.33 -12.99 8.95
N PHE A 267 0.83 -14.20 8.71
CA PHE A 267 0.36 -15.11 7.66
C PHE A 267 -0.82 -16.01 8.09
N ASN A 268 -1.33 -15.88 9.31
CA ASN A 268 -2.45 -16.68 9.79
C ASN A 268 -3.78 -16.36 9.08
N CYS A 269 -3.86 -15.24 8.36
CA CYS A 269 -4.99 -14.91 7.48
C CYS A 269 -4.96 -15.66 6.14
N LEU A 270 -3.83 -16.27 5.78
CA LEU A 270 -3.72 -17.07 4.56
C LEU A 270 -4.31 -18.47 4.76
N SER A 271 -4.86 -19.05 3.69
CA SER A 271 -5.25 -20.46 3.72
C SER A 271 -4.04 -21.35 4.07
N ASP A 272 -4.27 -22.50 4.71
CA ASP A 272 -3.18 -23.43 5.06
C ASP A 272 -2.33 -23.81 3.85
N ARG A 273 -2.96 -23.98 2.68
CA ARG A 273 -2.27 -24.24 1.42
C ARG A 273 -1.36 -23.08 1.01
N THR A 274 -1.89 -21.85 0.99
CA THR A 274 -1.12 -20.66 0.60
C THR A 274 0.02 -20.41 1.59
N ARG A 275 -0.24 -20.52 2.89
CA ARG A 275 0.76 -20.40 3.95
C ARG A 275 1.86 -21.44 3.79
N THR A 276 1.50 -22.70 3.51
CA THR A 276 2.48 -23.77 3.27
C THR A 276 3.35 -23.50 2.05
N ILE A 277 2.76 -23.06 0.93
CA ILE A 277 3.51 -22.68 -0.27
C ILE A 277 4.49 -21.55 0.05
N PHE A 278 4.04 -20.52 0.75
CA PHE A 278 4.85 -19.38 1.14
C PHE A 278 6.03 -19.78 2.05
N LEU A 279 5.77 -20.58 3.09
CA LEU A 279 6.80 -21.06 4.01
C LEU A 279 7.79 -22.00 3.33
N ASN A 280 7.34 -22.83 2.40
CA ASN A 280 8.21 -23.74 1.65
C ASN A 280 9.10 -22.98 0.66
N TYR A 281 8.55 -22.00 -0.06
CA TYR A 281 9.32 -21.12 -0.95
C TYR A 281 10.44 -20.41 -0.19
N ASN A 282 10.14 -19.96 1.04
CA ASN A 282 11.08 -19.25 1.88
C ASN A 282 11.83 -20.13 2.91
N LYS A 283 11.78 -21.45 2.79
CA LYS A 283 12.22 -22.38 3.85
C LYS A 283 13.66 -22.17 4.29
N ASN A 284 14.56 -21.88 3.35
CA ASN A 284 15.98 -21.61 3.62
C ASN A 284 16.21 -20.33 4.41
N HIS A 285 15.29 -19.37 4.32
CA HIS A 285 15.31 -18.12 5.09
C HIS A 285 14.62 -18.31 6.43
N VAL A 286 13.43 -18.93 6.46
CA VAL A 286 12.60 -19.12 7.67
C VAL A 286 13.25 -20.04 8.71
N GLN A 287 14.04 -21.05 8.31
CA GLN A 287 14.70 -21.97 9.26
C GLN A 287 15.71 -21.29 10.20
N LYS A 288 16.18 -20.08 9.88
CA LYS A 288 17.02 -19.29 10.78
C LYS A 288 16.25 -18.66 11.96
N PHE A 289 14.91 -18.60 11.88
CA PHE A 289 14.05 -17.91 12.86
C PHE A 289 13.41 -18.83 13.90
N GLN A 290 13.53 -20.15 13.72
CA GLN A 290 12.91 -21.15 14.59
C GLN A 290 13.91 -21.76 15.60
N LYS A 291 15.08 -21.12 15.78
CA LYS A 291 16.06 -21.42 16.82
C LYS A 291 16.09 -20.28 17.82
#